data_AF-A0A845K4T7-F1
#
_entry.id   AF-A0A845K4T7-F1
#
_cell.length_a   1.000
_cell.length_b   1.000
_cell.length_c   1.000
_cell.angle_alpha   90.00
_cell.angle_beta   90.00
_cell.angle_gamma   90.00
#
_symmetry.space_group_name_H-M   'P 1'
#
loop_
_entity.id
_entity.type
_entity.pdbx_description
1 polymer ?
#
loop_
_entity_poly.entity_id
_entity_poly.type
_entity_poly.pdbx_seq_one_letter_code
_entity_poly.pdbx_strand_id
1 'polypeptide(L)'
;FSGRCTGRSFYRCIGLKKVTLPESLTTIGSYAFAYCSSLEMVHIPDNVTSVHTMAFYKCIGLKGIEVGKDNRNYSSEDGILFNKSRTEILKYPPTREGEYTIPNSVTTVSKGAFRNCQGLTSVTLGNKVSLLGMFAFENCGKLASIMFEGIRPPEMPYDPEAFTGFQFSKVASNAKIYVKKEATGFKKQFSRLPVVIRDE
;
A
#
# COMPACT_ATOMS: atom_id res chain seq x y z
N PHE A 1 30.00 -11.66 3.43
CA PHE A 1 29.12 -11.07 2.41
C PHE A 1 27.79 -10.71 3.06
N SER A 2 27.53 -9.43 3.34
CA SER A 2 26.22 -9.00 3.85
C SER A 2 25.23 -9.04 2.69
N GLY A 3 24.31 -10.01 2.71
CA GLY A 3 23.28 -10.19 1.68
C GLY A 3 22.40 -8.94 1.60
N ARG A 4 22.59 -8.13 0.57
CA ARG A 4 21.76 -6.95 0.29
C ARG A 4 21.19 -7.09 -1.11
N CYS A 5 19.87 -6.99 -1.22
CA CYS A 5 19.20 -6.70 -2.48
C CYS A 5 19.23 -5.17 -2.58
N THR A 6 20.24 -4.63 -3.24
CA THR A 6 20.46 -3.18 -3.33
C THR A 6 19.29 -2.49 -4.05
N GLY A 7 19.28 -1.15 -4.01
CA GLY A 7 18.28 -0.39 -4.75
C GLY A 7 18.33 -0.74 -6.24
N ARG A 8 17.18 -1.03 -6.84
CA ARG A 8 17.01 -1.39 -8.26
C ARG A 8 17.66 -2.71 -8.73
N SER A 9 18.03 -3.66 -7.86
CA SER A 9 18.70 -4.92 -8.29
C SER A 9 17.92 -5.73 -9.34
N PHE A 10 16.59 -5.78 -9.27
CA PHE A 10 15.70 -6.44 -10.22
C PHE A 10 14.81 -5.43 -10.96
N TYR A 11 15.26 -4.19 -11.10
CA TYR A 11 14.47 -3.14 -11.75
C TYR A 11 14.10 -3.52 -13.19
N ARG A 12 12.80 -3.47 -13.51
CA ARG A 12 12.23 -3.83 -14.83
C ARG A 12 12.55 -5.25 -15.30
N CYS A 13 12.76 -6.21 -14.41
CA CYS A 13 12.79 -7.62 -14.78
C CYS A 13 11.37 -8.11 -15.12
N ILE A 14 10.84 -7.70 -16.26
CA ILE A 14 9.44 -7.91 -16.65
C ILE A 14 9.06 -9.40 -16.83
N GLY A 15 10.02 -10.29 -17.05
CA GLY A 15 9.82 -11.74 -17.15
C GLY A 15 10.02 -12.50 -15.82
N LEU A 16 10.46 -11.83 -14.76
CA LEU A 16 10.70 -12.46 -13.46
C LEU A 16 9.35 -12.84 -12.83
N LYS A 17 9.04 -14.13 -12.75
CA LYS A 17 7.80 -14.64 -12.14
C LYS A 17 7.95 -14.97 -10.65
N LYS A 18 9.11 -15.49 -10.28
CA LYS A 18 9.47 -15.90 -8.92
C LYS A 18 10.91 -15.48 -8.65
N VAL A 19 11.19 -15.16 -7.39
CA VAL A 19 12.54 -14.88 -6.91
C VAL A 19 12.76 -15.61 -5.60
N THR A 20 13.90 -16.27 -5.47
CA THR A 20 14.36 -16.85 -4.21
C THR A 20 15.34 -15.86 -3.58
N LEU A 21 14.99 -15.31 -2.43
CA LEU A 21 15.86 -14.42 -1.66
C LEU A 21 16.67 -15.26 -0.68
N PRO A 22 17.98 -15.00 -0.51
CA PRO A 22 18.80 -15.79 0.40
C PRO A 22 18.46 -15.48 1.86
N GLU A 23 18.55 -16.47 2.75
CA GLU A 23 18.31 -16.28 4.20
C GLU A 23 19.29 -15.29 4.85
N SER A 24 20.45 -15.04 4.24
CA SER A 24 21.41 -14.02 4.68
C SER A 24 21.00 -12.58 4.31
N LEU A 25 19.87 -12.39 3.62
CA LEU A 25 19.38 -11.09 3.18
C LEU A 25 18.92 -10.25 4.38
N THR A 26 19.49 -9.07 4.54
CA THR A 26 19.09 -8.13 5.61
C THR A 26 18.31 -6.92 5.09
N THR A 27 18.43 -6.59 3.79
CA THR A 27 17.82 -5.39 3.22
C THR A 27 17.27 -5.64 1.81
N ILE A 28 16.04 -5.16 1.58
CA ILE A 28 15.42 -4.97 0.26
C ILE A 28 15.40 -3.47 -0.03
N GLY A 29 16.25 -3.03 -0.96
CA GLY A 29 16.48 -1.63 -1.26
C GLY A 29 15.34 -0.95 -2.02
N SER A 30 15.42 0.39 -2.10
CA SER A 30 14.42 1.19 -2.78
C SER A 30 14.32 0.79 -4.25
N TYR A 31 13.09 0.59 -4.73
CA TYR A 31 12.82 0.15 -6.11
C TYR A 31 13.46 -1.20 -6.50
N ALA A 32 13.89 -2.04 -5.55
CA ALA A 32 14.58 -3.31 -5.83
C ALA A 32 13.87 -4.19 -6.87
N PHE A 33 12.54 -4.33 -6.77
CA PHE A 33 11.70 -5.10 -7.70
C PHE A 33 10.80 -4.21 -8.55
N ALA A 34 11.08 -2.90 -8.62
CA ALA A 34 10.18 -2.00 -9.31
C ALA A 34 10.02 -2.39 -10.79
N TYR A 35 8.79 -2.34 -11.29
CA TYR A 35 8.39 -2.74 -12.64
C TYR A 35 8.62 -4.23 -12.99
N CYS A 36 8.79 -5.12 -12.01
CA CYS A 36 8.70 -6.57 -12.24
C CYS A 36 7.23 -6.97 -12.47
N SER A 37 6.70 -6.71 -13.66
CA SER A 37 5.26 -6.85 -13.95
C SER A 37 4.74 -8.29 -13.88
N SER A 38 5.60 -9.29 -14.11
CA SER A 38 5.22 -10.71 -14.04
C SER A 38 5.48 -11.35 -12.68
N LEU A 39 6.04 -10.62 -11.70
CA LEU A 39 6.40 -11.18 -10.40
C LEU A 39 5.13 -11.51 -9.61
N GLU A 40 4.90 -12.79 -9.35
CA GLU A 40 3.65 -13.27 -8.75
C GLU A 40 3.74 -13.37 -7.23
N MET A 41 4.88 -13.83 -6.70
CA MET A 41 5.10 -14.06 -5.28
C MET A 41 6.53 -13.66 -4.89
N VAL A 42 6.68 -13.17 -3.66
CA VAL A 42 7.97 -12.88 -3.03
C VAL A 42 7.94 -13.42 -1.60
N HIS A 43 8.98 -14.14 -1.20
CA HIS A 43 9.19 -14.51 0.20
C HIS A 43 10.25 -13.60 0.80
N ILE A 44 9.92 -12.88 1.88
CA ILE A 44 10.83 -12.05 2.67
C ILE A 44 11.41 -12.90 3.80
N PRO A 45 12.73 -13.21 3.79
CA PRO A 45 13.38 -14.04 4.80
C PRO A 45 13.32 -13.48 6.23
N ASP A 46 13.60 -14.34 7.22
CA ASP A 46 13.54 -14.00 8.65
C ASP A 46 14.51 -12.86 9.04
N ASN A 47 15.68 -12.80 8.38
CA ASN A 47 16.74 -11.84 8.71
C ASN A 47 16.57 -10.45 8.08
N VAL A 48 15.53 -10.24 7.26
CA VAL A 48 15.29 -8.93 6.64
C VAL A 48 14.83 -7.94 7.70
N THR A 49 15.65 -6.90 7.91
CA THR A 49 15.37 -5.80 8.85
C THR A 49 14.84 -4.56 8.16
N SER A 50 14.96 -4.45 6.83
CA SER A 50 14.57 -3.25 6.11
C SER A 50 14.04 -3.54 4.70
N VAL A 51 12.82 -3.08 4.43
CA VAL A 51 12.18 -3.01 3.10
C VAL A 51 11.97 -1.53 2.80
N HIS A 52 12.74 -1.00 1.87
CA HIS A 52 12.74 0.43 1.59
C HIS A 52 11.61 0.85 0.65
N THR A 53 11.41 2.18 0.60
CA THR A 53 10.37 2.84 -0.18
C THR A 53 10.28 2.30 -1.60
N MET A 54 9.06 1.94 -2.01
CA MET A 54 8.74 1.53 -3.37
C MET A 54 9.52 0.30 -3.88
N ALA A 55 10.01 -0.58 -2.99
CA ALA A 55 10.66 -1.84 -3.36
C ALA A 55 9.86 -2.65 -4.39
N PHE A 56 8.52 -2.74 -4.24
CA PHE A 56 7.61 -3.48 -5.14
C PHE A 56 6.77 -2.58 -6.05
N TYR A 57 7.31 -1.42 -6.42
CA TYR A 57 6.61 -0.45 -7.23
C TYR A 57 6.21 -1.01 -8.60
N LYS A 58 4.95 -0.85 -9.02
CA LYS A 58 4.45 -1.36 -10.31
C LYS A 58 4.71 -2.86 -10.56
N CYS A 59 4.80 -3.68 -9.50
CA CYS A 59 4.70 -5.15 -9.60
C CYS A 59 3.22 -5.54 -9.78
N ILE A 60 2.67 -5.33 -10.98
CA ILE A 60 1.23 -5.45 -11.24
C ILE A 60 0.71 -6.90 -11.21
N GLY A 61 1.57 -7.89 -11.44
CA GLY A 61 1.22 -9.32 -11.36
C GLY A 61 1.32 -9.92 -9.96
N LEU A 62 1.69 -9.12 -8.95
CA LEU A 62 1.92 -9.61 -7.59
C LEU A 62 0.61 -10.06 -6.93
N LYS A 63 0.58 -11.33 -6.53
CA LYS A 63 -0.54 -12.01 -5.85
C LYS A 63 -0.38 -11.98 -4.33
N GLY A 64 0.86 -12.02 -3.85
CA GLY A 64 1.15 -11.98 -2.42
C GLY A 64 2.62 -11.79 -2.11
N ILE A 65 2.88 -11.39 -0.87
CA ILE A 65 4.19 -11.37 -0.26
C ILE A 65 4.11 -12.22 1.00
N GLU A 66 4.93 -13.24 1.09
CA GLU A 66 5.10 -14.03 2.30
C GLU A 66 6.26 -13.48 3.13
N VAL A 67 6.21 -13.68 4.44
CA VAL A 67 7.26 -13.27 5.35
C VAL A 67 7.61 -14.47 6.23
N GLY A 68 8.90 -14.71 6.42
CA GLY A 68 9.38 -15.73 7.35
C GLY A 68 8.77 -15.55 8.74
N LYS A 69 8.40 -16.66 9.37
CA LYS A 69 7.63 -16.68 10.63
C LYS A 69 8.37 -15.98 11.78
N ASP A 70 9.69 -16.03 11.77
CA ASP A 70 10.57 -15.52 12.83
C ASP A 70 11.09 -14.11 12.50
N ASN A 71 10.69 -13.53 11.36
CA ASN A 71 11.01 -12.15 11.02
C ASN A 71 10.47 -11.21 12.12
N ARG A 72 11.37 -10.36 12.66
CA ARG A 72 11.07 -9.47 13.78
C ARG A 72 10.53 -8.10 13.36
N ASN A 73 10.59 -7.74 12.08
CA ASN A 73 10.30 -6.40 11.57
C ASN A 73 9.06 -6.36 10.68
N TYR A 74 8.75 -7.47 10.02
CA TYR A 74 7.66 -7.57 9.06
C TYR A 74 6.74 -8.75 9.39
N SER A 75 5.52 -8.67 8.89
CA SER A 75 4.56 -9.76 8.90
C SER A 75 3.76 -9.74 7.61
N SER A 76 3.17 -10.88 7.27
CA SER A 76 2.20 -10.98 6.19
C SER A 76 0.92 -11.61 6.69
N GLU A 77 -0.21 -11.03 6.31
CA GLU A 77 -1.53 -11.64 6.47
C GLU A 77 -2.19 -11.67 5.10
N ASP A 78 -2.58 -12.86 4.66
CA ASP A 78 -3.20 -13.06 3.35
C ASP A 78 -2.34 -12.46 2.21
N GLY A 79 -1.02 -12.57 2.31
CA GLY A 79 -0.09 -12.03 1.30
C GLY A 79 0.02 -10.50 1.27
N ILE A 80 -0.63 -9.77 2.19
CA ILE A 80 -0.48 -8.33 2.37
C ILE A 80 0.70 -8.10 3.32
N LEU A 81 1.63 -7.24 2.91
CA LEU A 81 2.82 -6.94 3.70
C LEU A 81 2.56 -5.83 4.72
N PHE A 82 2.84 -6.14 5.99
CA PHE A 82 2.80 -5.22 7.12
C PHE A 82 4.15 -5.14 7.82
N ASN A 83 4.33 -4.12 8.66
CA ASN A 83 5.34 -4.19 9.72
C ASN A 83 4.92 -5.25 10.77
N LYS A 84 5.83 -5.63 11.67
CA LYS A 84 5.59 -6.73 12.63
C LYS A 84 4.41 -6.44 13.56
N SER A 85 4.28 -5.19 14.01
CA SER A 85 3.19 -4.74 14.89
C SER A 85 1.86 -4.56 14.18
N ARG A 86 1.81 -4.73 12.84
CA ARG A 86 0.62 -4.51 12.01
C ARG A 86 0.00 -3.11 12.17
N THR A 87 0.85 -2.12 12.39
CA THR A 87 0.50 -0.70 12.44
C THR A 87 0.75 0.01 11.10
N GLU A 88 1.48 -0.61 10.17
CA GLU A 88 1.75 -0.07 8.84
C GLU A 88 1.49 -1.11 7.75
N ILE A 89 0.75 -0.73 6.71
CA ILE A 89 0.65 -1.51 5.45
C ILE A 89 1.69 -0.99 4.48
N LEU A 90 2.66 -1.85 4.14
CA LEU A 90 3.73 -1.52 3.21
C LEU A 90 3.34 -1.85 1.76
N LYS A 91 2.62 -2.96 1.54
CA LYS A 91 2.20 -3.36 0.20
C LYS A 91 0.95 -4.22 0.21
N TYR A 92 -0.04 -3.79 -0.56
CA TYR A 92 -1.19 -4.59 -0.95
C TYR A 92 -0.97 -5.19 -2.36
N PRO A 93 -1.23 -6.50 -2.56
CA PRO A 93 -1.09 -7.16 -3.86
C PRO A 93 -2.04 -6.56 -4.93
N PRO A 94 -1.53 -6.00 -6.05
CA PRO A 94 -2.36 -5.31 -7.05
C PRO A 94 -3.36 -6.18 -7.82
N THR A 95 -3.17 -7.51 -7.80
CA THR A 95 -4.06 -8.46 -8.49
C THR A 95 -5.33 -8.78 -7.71
N ARG A 96 -5.41 -8.37 -6.43
CA ARG A 96 -6.60 -8.59 -5.61
C ARG A 96 -7.78 -7.74 -6.11
N GLU A 97 -8.97 -8.31 -5.97
CA GLU A 97 -10.22 -7.71 -6.42
C GLU A 97 -11.20 -7.50 -5.26
N GLY A 98 -12.21 -6.67 -5.48
CA GLY A 98 -13.29 -6.47 -4.53
C GLY A 98 -12.97 -5.45 -3.46
N GLU A 99 -13.39 -5.73 -2.23
CA GLU A 99 -13.33 -4.78 -1.12
C GLU A 99 -12.24 -5.15 -0.11
N TYR A 100 -11.68 -4.15 0.56
CA TYR A 100 -10.73 -4.39 1.63
C TYR A 100 -10.93 -3.45 2.81
N THR A 101 -10.93 -4.01 4.01
CA THR A 101 -10.94 -3.24 5.26
C THR A 101 -9.54 -3.23 5.85
N ILE A 102 -8.93 -2.05 5.90
CA ILE A 102 -7.69 -1.80 6.63
C ILE A 102 -7.99 -1.90 8.13
N PRO A 103 -7.36 -2.82 8.86
CA PRO A 103 -7.68 -3.06 10.27
C PRO A 103 -7.46 -1.83 11.16
N ASN A 104 -8.20 -1.75 12.28
CA ASN A 104 -8.06 -0.68 13.27
C ASN A 104 -6.69 -0.67 13.99
N SER A 105 -5.86 -1.71 13.83
CA SER A 105 -4.47 -1.69 14.31
C SER A 105 -3.58 -0.79 13.45
N VAL A 106 -3.94 -0.54 12.20
CA VAL A 106 -3.13 0.21 11.23
C VAL A 106 -3.27 1.71 11.48
N THR A 107 -2.13 2.37 11.66
CA THR A 107 -2.01 3.83 11.75
C THR A 107 -1.50 4.45 10.45
N THR A 108 -0.74 3.68 9.66
CA THR A 108 -0.05 4.18 8.46
C THR A 108 -0.33 3.32 7.24
N VAL A 109 -0.70 3.96 6.13
CA VAL A 109 -0.65 3.36 4.79
C VAL A 109 0.55 3.93 4.05
N SER A 110 1.56 3.11 3.78
CA SER A 110 2.82 3.58 3.21
C SER A 110 2.66 4.15 1.79
N LYS A 111 3.69 4.90 1.35
CA LYS A 111 3.78 5.45 -0.01
C LYS A 111 3.56 4.37 -1.07
N GLY A 112 2.47 4.47 -1.83
CA GLY A 112 2.14 3.55 -2.92
C GLY A 112 1.70 2.14 -2.50
N ALA A 113 1.30 1.93 -1.24
CA ALA A 113 0.93 0.60 -0.72
C ALA A 113 -0.11 -0.13 -1.60
N PHE A 114 -1.16 0.58 -2.04
CA PHE A 114 -2.23 0.10 -2.91
C PHE A 114 -2.10 0.57 -4.36
N ARG A 115 -0.94 1.08 -4.79
CA ARG A 115 -0.79 1.61 -6.15
C ARG A 115 -1.02 0.51 -7.21
N ASN A 116 -1.81 0.84 -8.23
CA ASN A 116 -2.24 -0.03 -9.34
C ASN A 116 -3.20 -1.18 -8.95
N CYS A 117 -3.92 -1.11 -7.83
CA CYS A 117 -4.94 -2.11 -7.51
C CYS A 117 -6.18 -1.91 -8.38
N GLN A 118 -6.14 -2.39 -9.62
CA GLN A 118 -7.19 -2.19 -10.63
C GLN A 118 -8.45 -3.00 -10.36
N GLY A 119 -8.37 -4.04 -9.52
CA GLY A 119 -9.51 -4.84 -9.08
C GLY A 119 -10.22 -4.31 -7.83
N LEU A 120 -9.59 -3.41 -7.06
CA LEU A 120 -10.12 -2.89 -5.80
C LEU A 120 -11.31 -1.94 -6.08
N THR A 121 -12.49 -2.28 -5.57
CA THR A 121 -13.74 -1.53 -5.77
C THR A 121 -14.08 -0.64 -4.58
N SER A 122 -13.78 -1.10 -3.37
CA SER A 122 -13.95 -0.32 -2.14
C SER A 122 -12.79 -0.53 -1.16
N VAL A 123 -12.48 0.51 -0.39
CA VAL A 123 -11.58 0.42 0.75
C VAL A 123 -12.20 1.07 1.98
N THR A 124 -12.10 0.40 3.12
CA THR A 124 -12.42 0.93 4.43
C THR A 124 -11.14 1.21 5.19
N LEU A 125 -10.94 2.44 5.63
CA LEU A 125 -9.83 2.86 6.48
C LEU A 125 -10.25 2.80 7.93
N GLY A 126 -9.60 1.92 8.71
CA GLY A 126 -9.82 1.78 10.15
C GLY A 126 -9.65 3.09 10.92
N ASN A 127 -10.23 3.15 12.11
CA ASN A 127 -10.38 4.38 12.89
C ASN A 127 -9.06 4.98 13.40
N LYS A 128 -7.97 4.22 13.41
CA LYS A 128 -6.63 4.69 13.82
C LYS A 128 -5.75 5.14 12.66
N VAL A 129 -6.19 5.01 11.41
CA VAL A 129 -5.39 5.45 10.26
C VAL A 129 -5.22 6.97 10.31
N SER A 130 -4.01 7.41 10.66
CA SER A 130 -3.65 8.82 10.84
C SER A 130 -2.72 9.33 9.74
N LEU A 131 -2.12 8.44 8.94
CA LEU A 131 -1.19 8.81 7.87
C LEU A 131 -1.46 8.04 6.57
N LEU A 132 -1.66 8.78 5.47
CA LEU A 132 -1.73 8.22 4.11
C LEU A 132 -0.56 8.73 3.25
N GLY A 133 0.38 7.83 2.97
CA GLY A 133 1.53 8.12 2.15
C GLY A 133 1.17 8.51 0.71
N MET A 134 2.03 9.32 0.08
CA MET A 134 1.83 9.74 -1.30
C MET A 134 1.54 8.56 -2.23
N PHE A 135 0.62 8.74 -3.18
CA PHE A 135 0.23 7.72 -4.17
C PHE A 135 -0.34 6.42 -3.58
N ALA A 136 -0.75 6.40 -2.30
CA ALA A 136 -1.23 5.19 -1.63
C ALA A 136 -2.20 4.37 -2.49
N PHE A 137 -3.21 5.01 -3.09
CA PHE A 137 -4.23 4.41 -3.96
C PHE A 137 -4.16 4.92 -5.40
N GLU A 138 -2.99 5.37 -5.87
CA GLU A 138 -2.88 5.83 -7.25
C GLU A 138 -3.18 4.70 -8.24
N ASN A 139 -3.94 5.01 -9.29
CA ASN A 139 -4.27 4.09 -10.37
C ASN A 139 -5.07 2.87 -9.87
N CYS A 140 -6.00 3.07 -8.96
CA CYS A 140 -7.01 2.07 -8.59
C CYS A 140 -8.30 2.35 -9.36
N GLY A 141 -8.32 2.05 -10.66
CA GLY A 141 -9.35 2.55 -11.59
C GLY A 141 -10.79 2.13 -11.28
N LYS A 142 -10.99 1.04 -10.54
CA LYS A 142 -12.32 0.59 -10.08
C LYS A 142 -12.70 1.08 -8.68
N LEU A 143 -11.79 1.76 -7.97
CA LEU A 143 -12.03 2.18 -6.59
C LEU A 143 -13.05 3.32 -6.57
N ALA A 144 -14.28 3.01 -6.21
CA ALA A 144 -15.42 3.92 -6.22
C ALA A 144 -15.92 4.30 -4.81
N SER A 145 -15.64 3.47 -3.80
CA SER A 145 -16.09 3.71 -2.42
C SER A 145 -14.92 3.73 -1.46
N ILE A 146 -14.64 4.88 -0.85
CA ILE A 146 -13.57 5.06 0.13
C ILE A 146 -14.23 5.43 1.46
N MET A 147 -14.24 4.50 2.40
CA MET A 147 -14.80 4.70 3.74
C MET A 147 -13.72 5.08 4.74
N PHE A 148 -14.00 6.04 5.62
CA PHE A 148 -13.19 6.32 6.81
C PHE A 148 -14.00 6.06 8.07
N GLU A 149 -13.46 5.21 8.94
CA GLU A 149 -14.02 4.95 10.27
C GLU A 149 -13.59 5.99 11.32
N GLY A 150 -12.53 6.75 11.03
CA GLY A 150 -12.01 7.84 11.85
C GLY A 150 -12.79 9.15 11.64
N ILE A 151 -12.90 9.95 12.71
CA ILE A 151 -13.68 11.20 12.70
C ILE A 151 -12.90 12.42 12.17
N ARG A 152 -11.61 12.26 11.86
CA ARG A 152 -10.75 13.27 11.23
C ARG A 152 -10.02 12.65 10.06
N PRO A 153 -9.75 13.40 8.98
CA PRO A 153 -8.97 12.89 7.87
C PRO A 153 -7.54 12.60 8.31
N PRO A 154 -6.90 11.55 7.77
CA PRO A 154 -5.47 11.31 8.01
C PRO A 154 -4.63 12.42 7.40
N GLU A 155 -3.45 12.62 7.96
CA GLU A 155 -2.42 13.44 7.37
C GLU A 155 -2.02 12.87 6.00
N MET A 156 -1.88 13.78 5.03
CA MET A 156 -1.47 13.46 3.67
C MET A 156 -0.25 14.31 3.34
N PRO A 157 0.97 13.73 3.46
CA PRO A 157 2.20 14.44 3.14
C PRO A 157 2.14 14.95 1.70
N TYR A 158 2.51 16.22 1.53
CA TYR A 158 2.57 16.88 0.24
C TYR A 158 4.03 17.16 -0.12
N ASP A 159 4.43 16.74 -1.31
CA ASP A 159 5.73 17.06 -1.89
C ASP A 159 5.50 18.02 -3.08
N PRO A 160 5.83 19.32 -2.94
CA PRO A 160 5.63 20.29 -4.01
C PRO A 160 6.49 20.00 -5.25
N GLU A 161 7.61 19.29 -5.10
CA GLU A 161 8.55 19.01 -6.19
C GLU A 161 8.15 17.76 -6.99
N ALA A 162 7.31 16.89 -6.44
CA ALA A 162 6.91 15.64 -7.10
C ALA A 162 5.89 15.82 -8.25
N PHE A 163 5.31 17.03 -8.42
CA PHE A 163 4.27 17.43 -9.40
C PHE A 163 3.03 16.50 -9.52
N THR A 164 3.02 15.42 -8.77
CA THR A 164 2.06 14.34 -8.70
C THR A 164 2.18 13.80 -7.28
N GLY A 165 1.07 13.69 -6.54
CA GLY A 165 1.16 13.35 -5.11
C GLY A 165 -0.18 13.05 -4.44
N PHE A 166 -1.25 12.87 -5.21
CA PHE A 166 -2.57 12.62 -4.63
C PHE A 166 -2.73 11.14 -4.27
N GLN A 167 -3.06 10.90 -3.00
CA GLN A 167 -3.31 9.59 -2.42
C GLN A 167 -4.34 8.79 -3.23
N PHE A 168 -5.35 9.47 -3.79
CA PHE A 168 -6.44 8.89 -4.59
C PHE A 168 -6.43 9.39 -6.05
N SER A 169 -5.25 9.50 -6.68
CA SER A 169 -5.17 9.84 -8.12
C SER A 169 -5.58 8.68 -9.02
N LYS A 170 -6.32 8.94 -10.10
CA LYS A 170 -6.75 7.91 -11.07
C LYS A 170 -7.56 6.76 -10.41
N VAL A 171 -8.40 7.12 -9.45
CA VAL A 171 -9.49 6.25 -8.95
C VAL A 171 -10.70 6.35 -9.90
N ALA A 172 -11.77 5.61 -9.61
CA ALA A 172 -12.97 5.67 -10.45
C ALA A 172 -13.51 7.11 -10.55
N SER A 173 -14.04 7.50 -11.71
CA SER A 173 -14.57 8.86 -11.93
C SER A 173 -15.77 9.20 -11.05
N ASN A 174 -16.50 8.17 -10.60
CA ASN A 174 -17.62 8.27 -9.67
C ASN A 174 -17.22 8.03 -8.20
N ALA A 175 -15.91 8.04 -7.88
CA ALA A 175 -15.44 7.75 -6.53
C ALA A 175 -15.96 8.76 -5.51
N LYS A 176 -16.38 8.25 -4.35
CA LYS A 176 -16.88 9.05 -3.23
C LYS A 176 -16.15 8.69 -1.93
N ILE A 177 -15.95 9.70 -1.10
CA ILE A 177 -15.53 9.53 0.28
C ILE A 177 -16.78 9.39 1.14
N TYR A 178 -16.80 8.41 2.03
CA TYR A 178 -17.87 8.23 3.00
C TYR A 178 -17.35 8.32 4.41
N VAL A 179 -18.06 9.06 5.26
CA VAL A 179 -17.67 9.34 6.64
C VAL A 179 -18.88 9.28 7.58
N LYS A 180 -18.62 9.14 8.88
CA LYS A 180 -19.63 9.24 9.94
C LYS A 180 -20.15 10.67 10.09
N LYS A 181 -21.34 10.83 10.68
CA LYS A 181 -22.01 12.12 10.86
C LYS A 181 -21.20 13.13 11.68
N GLU A 182 -20.48 12.65 12.68
CA GLU A 182 -19.61 13.41 13.56
C GLU A 182 -18.23 13.73 12.96
N ALA A 183 -17.93 13.23 11.76
CA ALA A 183 -16.64 13.44 11.13
C ALA A 183 -16.48 14.89 10.63
N THR A 184 -15.29 15.45 10.83
CA THR A 184 -14.98 16.86 10.47
C THR A 184 -13.72 16.95 9.62
N GLY A 185 -13.55 18.05 8.88
CA GLY A 185 -12.35 18.34 8.08
C GLY A 185 -12.25 17.64 6.71
N PHE A 186 -13.02 16.57 6.47
CA PHE A 186 -12.95 15.79 5.23
C PHE A 186 -13.27 16.60 3.96
N LYS A 187 -14.32 17.44 3.96
CA LYS A 187 -14.68 18.27 2.79
C LYS A 187 -13.55 19.20 2.35
N LYS A 188 -12.80 19.76 3.31
CA LYS A 188 -11.65 20.63 3.04
C LYS A 188 -10.49 19.83 2.45
N GLN A 189 -10.18 18.69 3.07
CA GLN A 189 -9.03 17.86 2.70
C GLN A 189 -9.23 17.15 1.35
N PHE A 190 -10.44 16.67 1.07
CA PHE A 190 -10.78 15.90 -0.13
C PHE A 190 -11.60 16.73 -1.13
N SER A 191 -11.18 17.96 -1.43
CA SER A 191 -11.93 18.89 -2.29
C SER A 191 -12.20 18.39 -3.72
N ARG A 192 -11.51 17.33 -4.17
CA ARG A 192 -11.65 16.71 -5.49
C ARG A 192 -12.56 15.49 -5.53
N LEU A 193 -13.03 15.01 -4.38
CA LEU A 193 -13.91 13.85 -4.26
C LEU A 193 -15.15 14.23 -3.45
N PRO A 194 -16.37 13.91 -3.91
CA PRO A 194 -17.57 14.13 -3.11
C PRO A 194 -17.46 13.41 -1.75
N VAL A 195 -17.72 14.14 -0.67
CA VAL A 195 -17.79 13.59 0.69
C VAL A 195 -19.25 13.41 1.08
N VAL A 196 -19.63 12.17 1.36
CA VAL A 196 -20.97 11.73 1.75
C VAL A 196 -20.96 11.38 3.24
N ILE A 197 -21.89 11.96 3.99
CA ILE A 197 -22.18 11.54 5.37
C ILE A 197 -23.06 10.31 5.29
N ARG A 198 -22.70 9.24 6.02
CA ARG A 198 -23.55 8.06 6.15
C ARG A 198 -24.63 8.33 7.20
N ASP A 199 -25.86 8.00 6.85
CA ASP A 199 -26.90 7.74 7.84
C ASP A 199 -26.58 6.37 8.48
N GLU A 200 -26.68 6.28 9.80
CA GLU A 200 -26.34 5.09 10.60
C GLU A 200 -27.09 3.83 10.15
#